data_AF-A0A659RV65-F1
#
_entry.id   AF-A0A659RV65-F1
#
_cell.length_a   1.000
_cell.length_b   1.000
_cell.length_c   1.000
_cell.angle_alpha   90.00
_cell.angle_beta   90.00
_cell.angle_gamma   90.00
#
_symmetry.space_group_name_H-M   'P 1'
#
loop_
_entity.id
_entity.type
_entity.pdbx_description
1 polymer ?
#
loop_
_entity_poly.entity_id
_entity_poly.type
_entity_poly.pdbx_seq_one_letter_code
_entity_poly.pdbx_strand_id
1 'polypeptide(L)'
;MKRLALILICLLLQACSATTKGLGDSLWDSLFGTPGVELTDDDIQNMPYASQYMPLNGGPQLFVVLAFSENGQQKWVTQDGATIVTQHGRLVKTLLSGDNLIDVNNLAADPLAKPGQIIDGAPWTRPLGGTDHRRVRDAAA
;
A
#
# COMPACT_ATOMS: atom_id res chain seq x y z
N MET A 1 43.62 11.97 32.14
CA MET A 1 42.70 13.13 31.98
C MET A 1 42.92 13.88 30.67
N LYS A 2 44.10 14.47 30.40
CA LYS A 2 44.35 15.35 29.22
C LYS A 2 44.25 14.65 27.84
N ARG A 3 44.61 13.36 27.75
CA ARG A 3 44.46 12.55 26.52
C ARG A 3 43.01 12.10 26.26
N LEU A 4 42.22 11.96 27.32
CA LEU A 4 40.81 11.54 27.25
C LEU A 4 39.92 12.69 26.76
N ALA A 5 40.23 13.92 27.19
CA ALA A 5 39.62 15.14 26.66
C ALA A 5 39.88 15.31 25.15
N LEU A 6 41.09 14.96 24.68
CA LEU A 6 41.43 15.05 23.25
C LEU A 6 40.62 14.05 22.40
N ILE A 7 40.46 12.80 22.89
CA ILE A 7 39.63 11.79 22.20
C ILE A 7 38.16 12.20 22.19
N LEU A 8 37.64 12.77 23.28
CA LEU A 8 36.26 13.25 23.37
C LEU A 8 36.01 14.43 22.41
N ILE A 9 36.96 15.37 22.31
CA ILE A 9 36.90 16.50 21.38
C ILE A 9 36.96 16.01 19.92
N CYS A 10 37.82 15.04 19.61
CA CYS A 10 37.87 14.43 18.27
C CYS A 10 36.56 13.70 17.91
N LEU A 11 35.91 13.04 18.89
CA LEU A 11 34.60 12.41 18.68
C LEU A 11 33.49 13.43 18.42
N LEU A 12 33.48 14.54 19.17
CA LEU A 12 32.47 15.59 19.02
C LEU A 12 32.61 16.35 17.69
N LEU A 13 33.81 16.42 17.11
CA LEU A 13 34.06 17.02 15.80
C LEU A 13 33.54 16.15 14.62
N GLN A 14 33.25 14.86 14.84
CA GLN A 14 32.70 13.98 13.79
C GLN A 14 31.16 14.03 13.68
N ALA A 15 30.47 14.77 14.55
CA ALA A 15 29.01 14.86 14.57
C ALA A 15 28.43 15.80 13.47
N CYS A 16 29.27 16.55 12.75
CA CYS A 16 28.83 17.44 11.68
C CYS A 16 28.75 16.74 10.32
N SER A 17 28.17 15.54 10.27
CA SER A 17 27.90 14.84 9.01
C SER A 17 26.39 14.80 8.74
N ALA A 18 25.97 15.27 7.57
CA ALA A 18 24.58 15.27 7.12
C ALA A 18 23.95 13.85 7.08
N THR A 19 24.76 12.79 7.19
CA THR A 19 24.35 11.39 7.24
C THR A 19 23.72 10.94 8.56
N THR A 20 23.82 11.71 9.66
CA THR A 20 23.24 11.32 10.96
C THR A 20 21.72 11.33 10.97
N LYS A 21 21.08 12.22 10.18
CA LYS A 21 19.62 12.25 10.06
C LYS A 21 19.09 10.98 9.39
N GLY A 22 19.60 10.63 8.22
CA GLY A 22 19.16 9.43 7.50
C GLY A 22 19.43 8.11 8.24
N LEU A 23 20.50 8.03 9.04
CA LEU A 23 20.75 6.86 9.91
C LEU A 23 19.78 6.81 11.09
N GLY A 24 19.45 7.96 11.68
CA GLY A 24 18.46 8.06 12.76
C GLY A 24 17.06 7.67 12.26
N ASP A 25 16.65 8.20 11.11
CA ASP A 25 15.36 7.89 10.48
C ASP A 25 15.28 6.40 10.12
N SER A 26 16.33 5.84 9.52
CA SER A 26 16.38 4.39 9.21
C SER A 26 16.33 3.52 10.47
N LEU A 27 16.96 3.93 11.56
CA LEU A 27 16.93 3.21 12.83
C LEU A 27 15.54 3.29 13.47
N TRP A 28 14.91 4.47 13.44
CA TRP A 28 13.53 4.67 13.89
C TRP A 28 12.55 3.86 13.05
N ASP A 29 12.67 3.89 11.73
CA ASP A 29 11.86 3.09 10.80
C ASP A 29 12.05 1.58 11.06
N SER A 30 13.28 1.14 11.36
CA SER A 30 13.54 -0.27 11.68
C SER A 30 12.94 -0.70 13.03
N LEU A 31 12.76 0.22 13.97
CA LEU A 31 12.23 -0.07 15.31
C LEU A 31 10.72 0.11 15.40
N PHE A 32 10.15 1.04 14.63
CA PHE A 32 8.74 1.46 14.74
C PHE A 32 7.94 1.33 13.43
N GLY A 33 8.58 0.91 12.34
CA GLY A 33 7.97 0.81 11.02
C GLY A 33 7.99 2.14 10.26
N THR A 34 7.93 2.07 8.94
CA THR A 34 7.84 3.25 8.08
C THR A 34 6.46 3.89 8.24
N PRO A 35 6.37 5.18 8.60
CA PRO A 35 5.07 5.85 8.69
C PRO A 35 4.39 5.87 7.31
N GLY A 36 3.06 5.70 7.30
CA GLY A 36 2.26 5.80 6.09
C GLY A 36 2.35 7.19 5.45
N VAL A 37 2.05 7.30 4.17
CA VAL A 37 2.02 8.59 3.47
C VAL A 37 0.78 9.35 3.92
N GLU A 38 0.94 10.54 4.49
CA GLU A 38 -0.14 11.48 4.75
C GLU A 38 0.10 12.74 3.91
N LEU A 39 -0.86 13.05 3.03
CA LEU A 39 -0.88 14.27 2.24
C LEU A 39 -1.78 15.27 2.93
N THR A 40 -1.48 16.55 2.74
CA THR A 40 -2.35 17.61 3.25
C THR A 40 -3.65 17.65 2.46
N ASP A 41 -4.71 18.21 3.06
CA ASP A 41 -5.99 18.38 2.37
C ASP A 41 -5.83 19.22 1.09
N ASP A 42 -4.96 20.23 1.11
CA ASP A 42 -4.65 21.07 -0.05
C ASP A 42 -3.98 20.26 -1.16
N ASP A 43 -3.05 19.35 -0.84
CA ASP A 43 -2.41 18.48 -1.83
C ASP A 43 -3.41 17.53 -2.49
N ILE A 44 -4.36 16.99 -1.71
CA ILE A 44 -5.41 16.08 -2.18
C ILE A 44 -6.40 16.84 -3.08
N GLN A 45 -6.84 18.03 -2.67
CA GLN A 45 -7.82 18.82 -3.43
C GLN A 45 -7.27 19.35 -4.76
N ASN A 46 -5.98 19.67 -4.81
CA ASN A 46 -5.33 20.17 -6.01
C ASN A 46 -4.80 19.06 -6.93
N MET A 47 -5.02 17.79 -6.59
CA MET A 47 -4.50 16.67 -7.36
C MET A 47 -5.29 16.47 -8.67
N PRO A 48 -4.63 16.45 -9.84
CA PRO A 48 -5.31 16.34 -11.13
C PRO A 48 -5.80 14.93 -11.47
N TYR A 49 -5.51 13.94 -10.62
CA TYR A 49 -5.85 12.54 -10.81
C TYR A 49 -6.61 12.01 -9.61
N ALA A 50 -7.46 10.99 -9.84
CA ALA A 50 -8.10 10.29 -8.74
C ALA A 50 -7.06 9.53 -7.93
N SER A 51 -7.09 9.70 -6.61
CA SER A 51 -6.19 9.05 -5.67
C SER A 51 -6.96 8.43 -4.51
N GLN A 52 -6.36 7.45 -3.85
CA GLN A 52 -6.97 6.78 -2.71
C GLN A 52 -5.92 6.31 -1.71
N TYR A 53 -6.32 6.26 -0.44
CA TYR A 53 -5.56 5.60 0.61
C TYR A 53 -5.98 4.14 0.75
N MET A 54 -5.02 3.23 0.78
CA MET A 54 -5.27 1.79 0.92
C MET A 54 -4.22 1.15 1.84
N PRO A 55 -4.63 0.46 2.92
CA PRO A 55 -3.73 -0.44 3.64
C PRO A 55 -3.59 -1.75 2.85
N LEU A 56 -2.37 -2.31 2.80
CA LEU A 56 -2.11 -3.63 2.22
C LEU A 56 -1.51 -4.56 3.26
N ASN A 57 -2.02 -5.79 3.37
CA ASN A 57 -1.49 -6.85 4.24
C ASN A 57 -1.27 -6.44 5.71
N GLY A 58 -2.12 -5.54 6.24
CA GLY A 58 -1.96 -4.99 7.60
C GLY A 58 -0.75 -4.06 7.78
N GLY A 59 -0.12 -3.65 6.69
CA GLY A 59 0.96 -2.68 6.65
C GLY A 59 0.49 -1.23 6.72
N PRO A 60 1.42 -0.27 6.55
CA PRO A 60 1.10 1.16 6.60
C PRO A 60 0.12 1.55 5.49
N GLN A 61 -0.59 2.65 5.72
CA GLN A 61 -1.49 3.23 4.72
C GLN A 61 -0.69 3.71 3.51
N LEU A 62 -1.03 3.18 2.34
CA LEU A 62 -0.39 3.54 1.07
C LEU A 62 -1.23 4.58 0.34
N PHE A 63 -0.56 5.51 -0.31
CA PHE A 63 -1.18 6.43 -1.25
C PHE A 63 -1.08 5.85 -2.67
N VAL A 64 -2.22 5.63 -3.32
CA VAL A 64 -2.30 5.10 -4.68
C VAL A 64 -2.98 6.09 -5.61
N VAL A 65 -2.55 6.07 -6.87
CA VAL A 65 -3.10 6.93 -7.93
C VAL A 65 -3.75 6.06 -9.00
N LEU A 66 -4.89 6.50 -9.53
CA LEU A 66 -5.57 5.83 -10.64
C LEU A 66 -4.77 6.01 -11.93
N ALA A 67 -4.13 4.94 -12.39
CA ALA A 67 -3.36 4.96 -13.64
C ALA A 67 -4.27 4.78 -14.86
N PHE A 68 -5.22 3.83 -14.80
CA PHE A 68 -6.10 3.53 -15.93
C PHE A 68 -7.49 3.09 -15.45
N SER A 69 -8.51 3.38 -16.26
CA SER A 69 -9.81 2.74 -16.13
C SER A 69 -10.25 2.12 -17.46
N GLU A 70 -10.40 0.80 -17.46
CA GLU A 70 -10.66 0.01 -18.67
C GLU A 70 -11.63 -1.12 -18.33
N ASN A 71 -12.62 -1.36 -19.19
CA ASN A 71 -13.59 -2.46 -19.02
C ASN A 71 -14.31 -2.47 -17.65
N GLY A 72 -14.56 -1.30 -17.07
CA GLY A 72 -15.16 -1.16 -15.73
C GLY A 72 -14.20 -1.40 -14.55
N GLN A 73 -12.93 -1.72 -14.83
CA GLN A 73 -11.89 -1.90 -13.83
C GLN A 73 -11.07 -0.62 -13.66
N GLN A 74 -10.69 -0.34 -12.42
CA GLN A 74 -9.81 0.75 -12.03
C GLN A 74 -8.46 0.15 -11.62
N LYS A 75 -7.39 0.60 -12.27
CA LYS A 75 -6.01 0.15 -12.00
C LYS A 75 -5.30 1.23 -11.22
N TRP A 76 -5.11 0.98 -9.94
CA TRP A 76 -4.42 1.86 -9.00
C TRP A 76 -2.95 1.45 -8.93
N VAL A 77 -2.06 2.42 -8.91
CA VAL A 77 -0.61 2.19 -8.89
C VAL A 77 -0.01 2.92 -7.70
N THR A 78 0.87 2.23 -6.99
CA THR A 78 1.69 2.77 -5.90
C THR A 78 3.01 3.33 -6.45
N GLN A 79 3.73 4.10 -5.64
CA GLN A 79 5.05 4.64 -6.01
C GLN A 79 6.09 3.56 -6.33
N ASP A 80 6.04 2.41 -5.65
CA ASP A 80 6.93 1.27 -5.87
C ASP A 80 6.50 0.36 -7.05
N GLY A 81 5.46 0.76 -7.79
CA GLY A 81 5.00 0.08 -9.00
C GLY A 81 4.05 -1.10 -8.76
N ALA A 82 3.61 -1.30 -7.51
CA ALA A 82 2.56 -2.27 -7.22
C ALA A 82 1.24 -1.82 -7.84
N THR A 83 0.50 -2.76 -8.43
CA THR A 83 -0.78 -2.46 -9.08
C THR A 83 -1.92 -3.18 -8.38
N ILE A 84 -2.97 -2.42 -8.06
CA ILE A 84 -4.18 -2.91 -7.42
C ILE A 84 -5.32 -2.69 -8.40
N VAL A 85 -6.09 -3.73 -8.71
CA VAL A 85 -7.19 -3.64 -9.66
C VAL A 85 -8.51 -3.82 -8.91
N THR A 86 -9.37 -2.82 -9.02
CA THR A 86 -10.72 -2.88 -8.46
C THR A 86 -11.78 -2.83 -9.54
N GLN A 87 -12.96 -3.38 -9.26
CA GLN A 87 -14.15 -3.24 -10.09
C GLN A 87 -15.32 -2.87 -9.18
N HIS A 88 -15.94 -1.71 -9.41
CA HIS A 88 -16.99 -1.17 -8.54
C HIS A 88 -16.59 -1.12 -7.05
N GLY A 89 -15.32 -0.86 -6.75
CA GLY A 89 -14.76 -0.88 -5.39
C GLY A 89 -14.40 -2.26 -4.83
N ARG A 90 -14.73 -3.36 -5.52
CA ARG A 90 -14.28 -4.72 -5.16
C ARG A 90 -12.85 -4.93 -5.63
N LEU A 91 -11.97 -5.48 -4.78
CA LEU A 91 -10.65 -5.94 -5.19
C LEU A 91 -10.79 -7.20 -6.08
N VAL A 92 -10.28 -7.15 -7.31
CA VAL A 92 -10.39 -8.26 -8.27
C VAL A 92 -9.03 -8.83 -8.68
N LYS A 93 -7.96 -8.05 -8.57
CA LYS A 93 -6.60 -8.51 -8.90
C LYS A 93 -5.55 -7.64 -8.22
N THR A 94 -4.40 -8.22 -7.92
CA THR A 94 -3.22 -7.49 -7.46
C THR A 94 -1.97 -7.94 -8.22
N LEU A 95 -1.03 -7.00 -8.38
CA LEU A 95 0.34 -7.24 -8.84
C LEU A 95 1.29 -6.57 -7.83
N LEU A 96 1.65 -7.34 -6.81
CA LEU A 96 2.56 -7.00 -5.72
C LEU A 96 3.82 -7.86 -5.83
N SER A 97 4.88 -7.49 -5.11
CA SER A 97 6.12 -8.28 -5.00
C SER A 97 5.94 -9.63 -4.27
N GLY A 98 4.90 -9.74 -3.44
CA GLY A 98 4.57 -10.92 -2.65
C GLY A 98 3.43 -11.74 -3.25
N ASP A 99 2.52 -12.16 -2.38
CA ASP A 99 1.34 -12.91 -2.78
C ASP A 99 0.26 -12.03 -3.41
N ASN A 100 -0.45 -12.61 -4.37
CA ASN A 100 -1.33 -11.88 -5.26
C ASN A 100 -2.70 -12.55 -5.41
N LEU A 101 -3.73 -11.71 -5.48
CA LEU A 101 -5.03 -12.11 -6.02
C LEU A 101 -4.92 -12.15 -7.54
N ILE A 102 -5.05 -13.34 -8.12
CA ILE A 102 -4.91 -13.57 -9.56
C ILE A 102 -6.24 -13.33 -10.27
N ASP A 103 -7.31 -13.89 -9.70
CA ASP A 103 -8.63 -13.88 -10.32
C ASP A 103 -9.77 -13.95 -9.30
N VAL A 104 -10.88 -13.31 -9.64
CA VAL A 104 -12.15 -13.33 -8.88
C VAL A 104 -13.26 -13.62 -9.86
N ASN A 105 -13.94 -14.73 -9.65
CA ASN A 105 -15.02 -15.16 -10.52
C ASN A 105 -16.37 -14.61 -10.07
N ASN A 106 -17.40 -14.83 -10.88
CA ASN A 106 -18.79 -14.48 -10.57
C ASN A 106 -19.00 -12.99 -10.19
N LEU A 107 -18.20 -12.08 -10.78
CA LEU A 107 -18.28 -10.64 -10.54
C LEU A 107 -19.61 -10.03 -11.01
N ALA A 108 -20.28 -10.66 -11.98
CA ALA A 108 -21.60 -10.21 -12.45
C ALA A 108 -22.70 -10.34 -11.38
N ALA A 109 -22.53 -11.28 -10.43
CA ALA A 109 -23.44 -11.47 -9.30
C ALA A 109 -22.99 -10.73 -8.05
N ASP A 110 -21.90 -9.95 -8.10
CA ASP A 110 -21.45 -9.15 -6.99
C ASP A 110 -22.48 -8.04 -6.67
N PRO A 111 -23.02 -7.95 -5.44
CA PRO A 111 -23.91 -6.86 -5.04
C PRO A 111 -23.33 -5.47 -5.27
N LEU A 112 -22.00 -5.31 -5.21
CA LEU A 112 -21.33 -4.03 -5.50
C LEU A 112 -21.44 -3.59 -6.96
N ALA A 113 -21.82 -4.48 -7.88
CA ALA A 113 -22.13 -4.08 -9.26
C ALA A 113 -23.39 -3.18 -9.35
N LYS A 114 -24.26 -3.21 -8.34
CA LYS A 114 -25.47 -2.37 -8.26
C LYS A 114 -25.60 -1.78 -6.85
N PRO A 115 -24.74 -0.81 -6.47
CA PRO A 115 -24.64 -0.36 -5.09
C PRO A 115 -25.95 0.21 -4.52
N GLY A 116 -26.78 0.85 -5.36
CA GLY A 116 -28.09 1.38 -4.94
C GLY A 116 -29.19 0.33 -4.75
N GLN A 117 -28.93 -0.95 -5.04
CA GLN A 117 -29.88 -2.06 -4.91
C GLN A 117 -29.43 -3.11 -3.88
N ILE A 118 -28.39 -2.80 -3.10
CA ILE A 118 -27.90 -3.70 -2.07
C ILE A 118 -28.93 -3.78 -0.95
N ILE A 119 -29.37 -5.00 -0.66
CA ILE A 119 -30.17 -5.32 0.51
C ILE A 119 -29.27 -5.84 1.62
N ASP A 120 -29.68 -5.63 2.86
CA ASP A 120 -28.97 -6.19 4.01
C ASP A 120 -28.91 -7.72 3.91
N GLY A 121 -27.74 -8.29 4.20
CA GLY A 121 -27.49 -9.73 4.08
C GLY A 121 -27.41 -10.29 2.65
N ALA A 122 -27.27 -9.45 1.61
CA ALA A 122 -27.11 -9.91 0.22
C ALA A 122 -25.96 -10.93 0.09
N PRO A 123 -26.23 -12.20 -0.28
CA PRO A 123 -25.20 -13.22 -0.37
C PRO A 123 -24.42 -13.10 -1.68
N TRP A 124 -23.13 -13.41 -1.63
CA TRP A 124 -22.32 -13.55 -2.82
C TRP A 124 -21.27 -14.63 -2.61
N THR A 125 -21.37 -15.69 -3.41
CA THR A 125 -20.40 -16.79 -3.42
C THR A 125 -19.56 -16.72 -4.68
N ARG A 126 -18.24 -16.79 -4.52
CA ARG A 126 -17.29 -16.73 -5.63
C ARG A 126 -16.06 -17.61 -5.40
N PRO A 127 -15.60 -18.29 -6.46
CA PRO A 127 -14.23 -18.79 -6.52
C PRO A 127 -13.23 -17.63 -6.60
N LEU A 128 -12.13 -17.77 -5.87
CA LEU A 128 -11.01 -16.84 -5.81
C LEU A 128 -9.73 -17.62 -6.12
N GLY A 129 -8.92 -17.11 -7.05
CA GLY A 129 -7.61 -17.65 -7.36
C GLY A 129 -6.53 -16.70 -6.87
N GLY A 130 -5.53 -17.21 -6.16
CA GLY A 130 -4.43 -16.39 -5.66
C GLY A 130 -3.12 -17.16 -5.58
N THR A 131 -2.05 -16.46 -5.21
CA THR A 131 -0.82 -17.11 -4.77
C THR A 131 -0.73 -17.11 -3.26
N ASP A 132 -0.17 -18.17 -2.71
CA ASP A 132 0.26 -18.28 -1.32
C ASP A 132 1.67 -18.88 -1.32
N HIS A 133 2.65 -18.16 -0.78
CA HIS A 133 4.06 -18.52 -0.84
C HIS A 133 4.53 -18.88 -2.26
N ARG A 134 4.13 -18.08 -3.25
CA ARG A 134 4.41 -18.28 -4.70
C ARG A 134 3.82 -19.56 -5.31
N ARG A 135 2.86 -20.22 -4.66
CA ARG A 135 2.10 -21.33 -5.24
C ARG A 135 0.67 -20.89 -5.51
N VAL A 136 0.15 -21.25 -6.67
CA VAL A 136 -1.25 -20.97 -7.02
C VAL A 136 -2.17 -21.80 -6.13
N ARG A 137 -3.19 -21.15 -5.57
CA ARG A 137 -4.25 -21.75 -4.77
C ARG A 137 -5.60 -21.17 -5.17
N ASP A 138 -6.60 -22.03 -5.11
CA ASP A 138 -7.99 -21.66 -5.29
C ASP A 138 -8.73 -21.75 -3.95
N ALA A 139 -9.62 -20.81 -3.72
CA ALA A 139 -10.50 -20.75 -2.56
C ALA A 139 -11.94 -20.47 -3.01
N ALA A 140 -12.91 -20.90 -2.22
CA ALA A 140 -14.32 -20.52 -2.39
C ALA A 140 -14.75 -19.73 -1.16
N ALA A 141 -15.37 -18.57 -1.38
CA ALA A 141 -15.80 -17.67 -0.32
C ALA A 141 -17.18 -17.08 -0.61
#